data_AF-A0A2N9XW10-F1
#
_entry.id   AF-A0A2N9XW10-F1
#
_cell.length_a   1.000
_cell.length_b   1.000
_cell.length_c   1.000
_cell.angle_alpha   90.00
_cell.angle_beta   90.00
_cell.angle_gamma   90.00
#
_symmetry.space_group_name_H-M   'P 1'
#
loop_
_entity.id
_entity.type
_entity.pdbx_description
1 polymer ?
#
loop_
_entity_poly.entity_id
_entity_poly.type
_entity_poly.pdbx_seq_one_letter_code
_entity_poly.pdbx_strand_id
1 'polypeptide(L)'
;MDLILTSKLVTQSEPPGAPPLSIAGKGANGQIIKNSDGLNEVKINQTPLEGQNRLNTPDLGGSGKLKPAEAASAAQLEPVLGRMERYTPPHGATTGTSPDFVITSGPNKGKTVDAMYTTDKLSQKEIDGLNKFYEKNMTSGSGKDVIQDHLMKADFVPVDFRVLTPANQRIFMNYIKTLPKSQQDKIIIMR
;
A
#
# COMPACT_ATOMS: atom_id res chain seq x y z
N MET A 1 -60.34 -23.34 24.07
CA MET A 1 -59.00 -22.71 23.90
C MET A 1 -58.21 -22.96 25.17
N ASP A 2 -57.98 -24.20 25.58
CA ASP A 2 -57.24 -25.32 24.95
C ASP A 2 -55.79 -25.41 25.47
N LEU A 3 -55.54 -26.59 26.08
CA LEU A 3 -54.29 -27.33 26.35
C LEU A 3 -53.18 -26.64 27.17
N ILE A 4 -52.79 -27.06 28.39
CA ILE A 4 -52.40 -28.39 28.95
C ILE A 4 -50.93 -28.81 28.65
N LEU A 5 -50.24 -29.18 29.75
CA LEU A 5 -49.10 -30.12 29.95
C LEU A 5 -47.64 -29.69 29.65
N THR A 6 -46.91 -29.47 30.76
CA THR A 6 -45.77 -30.26 31.27
C THR A 6 -44.74 -30.84 30.30
N SER A 7 -43.44 -30.55 30.52
CA SER A 7 -42.40 -31.59 30.61
C SER A 7 -41.03 -31.06 31.11
N LYS A 8 -40.40 -31.86 31.97
CA LYS A 8 -38.99 -31.77 32.42
C LYS A 8 -38.03 -32.13 31.29
N LEU A 9 -36.90 -31.45 31.18
CA LEU A 9 -35.63 -31.99 30.64
C LEU A 9 -34.48 -31.40 31.50
N VAL A 10 -33.85 -32.17 32.39
CA VAL A 10 -32.68 -33.04 32.14
C VAL A 10 -31.45 -32.22 31.76
N THR A 11 -30.59 -32.01 32.76
CA THR A 11 -29.16 -31.70 32.62
C THR A 11 -28.46 -32.85 31.90
N GLN A 12 -27.88 -32.55 30.74
CA GLN A 12 -26.84 -33.39 30.12
C GLN A 12 -25.51 -32.64 30.20
N SER A 13 -24.60 -33.23 30.95
CA SER A 13 -23.16 -32.98 30.91
C SER A 13 -22.56 -33.74 29.73
N GLU A 14 -21.79 -33.04 28.89
CA GLU A 14 -20.94 -33.61 27.84
C GLU A 14 -19.61 -32.82 27.79
N PRO A 15 -18.51 -33.38 27.22
CA PRO A 15 -17.24 -33.66 27.90
C PRO A 15 -16.22 -32.49 27.86
N PRO A 16 -15.08 -32.59 28.57
CA PRO A 16 -14.03 -31.58 28.52
C PRO A 16 -13.48 -31.45 27.09
N GLY A 17 -13.82 -30.32 26.46
CA GLY A 17 -13.34 -29.94 25.15
C GLY A 17 -11.82 -29.88 25.12
N ALA A 18 -11.25 -30.51 24.09
CA ALA A 18 -9.86 -30.49 23.71
C ALA A 18 -9.24 -29.07 23.77
N PRO A 19 -7.92 -28.95 24.00
CA PRO A 19 -7.23 -27.65 23.91
C PRO A 19 -7.52 -27.03 22.54
N PRO A 20 -7.72 -25.70 22.45
CA PRO A 20 -8.03 -25.06 21.18
C PRO A 20 -6.89 -25.38 20.21
N LEU A 21 -7.22 -26.10 19.14
CA LEU A 21 -6.37 -26.28 17.98
C LEU A 21 -5.95 -24.89 17.52
N SER A 22 -4.65 -24.62 17.53
CA SER A 22 -4.06 -23.40 17.03
C SER A 22 -4.58 -23.17 15.61
N ILE A 23 -5.39 -22.13 15.44
CA ILE A 23 -5.85 -21.70 14.13
C ILE A 23 -4.61 -21.18 13.40
N ALA A 24 -4.03 -22.05 12.57
CA ALA A 24 -3.01 -21.66 11.60
C ALA A 24 -3.54 -20.44 10.82
N GLY A 25 -2.76 -19.36 10.86
CA GLY A 25 -3.22 -18.01 10.54
C GLY A 25 -3.97 -17.91 9.20
N LYS A 26 -5.24 -17.51 9.27
CA LYS A 26 -5.90 -16.78 8.19
C LYS A 26 -5.01 -15.57 7.88
N GLY A 27 -4.44 -15.52 6.67
CA GLY A 27 -3.70 -14.35 6.21
C GLY A 27 -4.53 -13.09 6.40
N ALA A 28 -3.99 -12.13 7.16
CA ALA A 28 -4.65 -10.86 7.42
C ALA A 28 -4.83 -10.12 6.09
N ASN A 29 -6.06 -10.01 5.61
CA ASN A 29 -6.39 -9.10 4.51
C ASN A 29 -6.05 -7.68 4.95
N GLY A 30 -5.14 -7.01 4.24
CA GLY A 30 -4.84 -5.60 4.45
C GLY A 30 -4.33 -5.29 5.86
N GLN A 31 -3.23 -5.92 6.29
CA GLN A 31 -2.42 -5.42 7.40
C GLN A 31 -1.02 -5.09 6.89
N ILE A 32 -0.43 -4.03 7.44
CA ILE A 32 0.98 -3.73 7.25
C ILE A 32 1.77 -4.64 8.19
N ILE A 33 2.62 -5.48 7.63
CA ILE A 33 3.53 -6.37 8.36
C ILE A 33 4.98 -5.94 8.15
N LYS A 34 5.89 -6.39 9.01
CA LYS A 34 7.33 -6.26 8.75
C LYS A 34 7.80 -7.48 7.97
N ASN A 35 8.49 -7.27 6.85
CA ASN A 35 9.11 -8.37 6.10
C ASN A 35 10.41 -8.84 6.77
N SER A 36 11.09 -9.83 6.17
CA SER A 36 12.36 -10.38 6.69
C SER A 36 13.48 -9.36 6.83
N ASP A 37 13.38 -8.22 6.14
CA ASP A 37 14.34 -7.12 6.20
C ASP A 37 13.90 -5.99 7.15
N GLY A 38 12.78 -6.15 7.86
CA GLY A 38 12.25 -5.15 8.80
C GLY A 38 11.53 -3.96 8.15
N LEU A 39 11.27 -4.01 6.84
CA LEU A 39 10.50 -2.99 6.12
C LEU A 39 9.00 -3.29 6.16
N ASN A 40 8.19 -2.24 6.08
CA ASN A 40 6.73 -2.41 5.99
C ASN A 40 6.36 -3.05 4.66
N GLU A 41 5.45 -4.00 4.70
CA GLU A 41 4.94 -4.71 3.54
C GLU A 41 3.43 -4.92 3.70
N VAL A 42 2.71 -4.86 2.58
CA VAL A 42 1.30 -5.22 2.50
C VAL A 42 1.11 -6.20 1.34
N LYS A 43 0.31 -7.24 1.58
CA LYS A 43 -0.14 -8.17 0.55
C LYS A 43 -1.43 -7.65 -0.05
N ILE A 44 -1.43 -7.45 -1.36
CA ILE A 44 -2.53 -6.91 -2.12
C ILE A 44 -3.26 -8.04 -2.83
N ASN A 45 -4.52 -8.24 -2.45
CA ASN A 45 -5.34 -9.31 -3.01
C ASN A 45 -6.29 -8.80 -4.11
N GLN A 46 -6.62 -7.51 -4.11
CA GLN A 46 -7.53 -6.88 -5.07
C GLN A 46 -7.43 -5.36 -5.02
N THR A 47 -7.85 -4.69 -6.10
CA THR A 47 -8.05 -3.24 -6.14
C THR A 47 -9.53 -2.90 -5.91
N PRO A 48 -9.89 -2.16 -4.87
CA PRO A 48 -11.26 -1.68 -4.69
C PRO A 48 -11.65 -0.67 -5.79
N LEU A 49 -12.59 -1.04 -6.67
CA LEU A 49 -13.00 -0.19 -7.80
C LEU A 49 -13.63 1.13 -7.38
N GLU A 50 -14.41 1.18 -6.29
CA GLU A 50 -14.99 2.44 -5.77
C GLU A 50 -13.88 3.42 -5.39
N GLY A 51 -12.91 2.98 -4.58
CA GLY A 51 -11.76 3.78 -4.18
C GLY A 51 -10.94 4.23 -5.38
N GLN A 52 -10.61 3.31 -6.30
CA GLN A 52 -9.84 3.65 -7.50
C GLN A 52 -10.55 4.70 -8.36
N ASN A 53 -11.84 4.52 -8.64
CA ASN A 53 -12.61 5.46 -9.46
C ASN A 53 -12.68 6.85 -8.83
N ARG A 54 -12.86 6.91 -7.51
CA ARG A 54 -12.90 8.17 -6.76
C ARG A 54 -11.55 8.87 -6.72
N LEU A 55 -10.46 8.11 -6.62
CA LEU A 55 -9.09 8.64 -6.50
C LEU A 55 -8.45 8.95 -7.85
N ASN A 56 -9.00 8.43 -8.94
CA ASN A 56 -8.53 8.67 -10.30
C ASN A 56 -9.05 10.02 -10.83
N THR A 57 -8.59 11.09 -10.19
CA THR A 57 -8.81 12.48 -10.61
C THR A 57 -7.52 13.07 -11.19
N PRO A 58 -7.56 14.23 -11.87
CA PRO A 58 -6.36 14.88 -12.37
C PRO A 58 -5.35 15.16 -11.25
N ASP A 59 -4.08 14.86 -11.51
CA ASP A 59 -2.94 15.19 -10.65
C ASP A 59 -2.60 16.67 -10.80
N LEU A 60 -3.23 17.52 -9.98
CA LEU A 60 -3.04 18.96 -9.98
C LEU A 60 -1.67 19.39 -9.43
N GLY A 61 -1.01 18.53 -8.65
CA GLY A 61 0.33 18.75 -8.10
C GLY A 61 1.45 18.47 -9.10
N GLY A 62 1.19 17.70 -10.15
CA GLY A 62 2.17 17.31 -11.15
C GLY A 62 1.68 17.51 -12.58
N SER A 63 1.23 16.44 -13.22
CA SER A 63 1.05 16.35 -14.67
C SER A 63 -0.24 16.98 -15.22
N GLY A 64 -1.20 17.31 -14.37
CA GLY A 64 -2.55 17.74 -14.74
C GLY A 64 -3.42 16.64 -15.38
N LYS A 65 -2.95 15.38 -15.41
CA LYS A 65 -3.63 14.25 -16.04
C LYS A 65 -4.12 13.24 -15.01
N LEU A 66 -5.04 12.36 -15.43
CA LEU A 66 -5.44 11.20 -14.64
C LEU A 66 -4.24 10.26 -14.43
N LYS A 67 -4.13 9.72 -13.22
CA LYS A 67 -3.10 8.74 -12.81
C LYS A 67 -3.75 7.47 -12.26
N PRO A 68 -4.29 6.60 -13.14
CA PRO A 68 -5.09 5.46 -12.72
C PRO A 68 -4.31 4.43 -11.89
N ALA A 69 -3.00 4.29 -12.12
CA ALA A 69 -2.16 3.35 -11.40
C ALA A 69 -1.83 3.84 -9.97
N GLU A 70 -1.56 5.13 -9.80
CA GLU A 70 -1.45 5.74 -8.47
C GLU A 70 -2.77 5.64 -7.72
N ALA A 71 -3.90 5.91 -8.39
CA ALA A 71 -5.23 5.79 -7.80
C ALA A 71 -5.55 4.36 -7.34
N ALA A 72 -5.15 3.36 -8.13
CA ALA A 72 -5.25 1.95 -7.75
C ALA A 72 -4.37 1.64 -6.53
N SER A 73 -3.13 2.14 -6.51
CA SER A 73 -2.21 1.95 -5.39
C SER A 73 -2.77 2.53 -4.08
N ALA A 74 -3.26 3.77 -4.11
CA ALA A 74 -3.90 4.39 -2.95
C ALA A 74 -5.16 3.65 -2.51
N ALA A 75 -6.04 3.26 -3.45
CA ALA A 75 -7.24 2.47 -3.13
C ALA A 75 -6.91 1.13 -2.45
N GLN A 76 -5.83 0.47 -2.87
CA GLN A 76 -5.33 -0.77 -2.26
C GLN A 76 -4.85 -0.57 -0.81
N LEU A 77 -4.44 0.66 -0.45
CA LEU A 77 -3.91 1.00 0.86
C LEU A 77 -4.93 1.63 1.81
N GLU A 78 -6.09 2.09 1.34
CA GLU A 78 -7.11 2.67 2.22
C GLU A 78 -7.53 1.77 3.41
N PRO A 79 -7.61 0.43 3.27
CA PRO A 79 -7.92 -0.44 4.40
C PRO A 79 -6.87 -0.43 5.53
N VAL A 80 -5.61 -0.11 5.22
CA VAL A 80 -4.49 -0.10 6.18
C VAL A 80 -4.12 1.29 6.66
N LEU A 81 -4.20 2.28 5.78
CA LEU A 81 -3.75 3.63 6.06
C LEU A 81 -4.90 4.58 6.41
N GLY A 82 -6.13 4.30 5.96
CA GLY A 82 -7.28 5.20 6.07
C GLY A 82 -7.71 5.73 4.70
N ARG A 83 -8.91 6.31 4.63
CA ARG A 83 -9.44 6.86 3.37
C ARG A 83 -8.56 8.01 2.90
N MET A 84 -8.36 8.12 1.59
CA MET A 84 -7.47 9.09 0.97
C MET A 84 -8.23 10.00 0.02
N GLU A 85 -7.62 11.13 -0.31
CA GLU A 85 -8.01 12.01 -1.41
C GLU A 85 -6.76 12.41 -2.21
N ARG A 86 -6.96 12.68 -3.50
CA ARG A 86 -5.91 13.23 -4.37
C ARG A 86 -5.43 14.54 -3.77
N TYR A 87 -4.12 14.70 -3.59
CA TYR A 87 -3.59 15.92 -3.02
C TYR A 87 -3.88 17.11 -3.95
N THR A 88 -4.45 18.17 -3.39
CA THR A 88 -4.67 19.42 -4.09
C THR A 88 -3.70 20.45 -3.54
N PRO A 89 -2.70 20.89 -4.32
CA PRO A 89 -1.74 21.86 -3.85
C PRO A 89 -2.41 23.20 -3.52
N PRO A 90 -1.92 23.95 -2.51
CA PRO A 90 -2.37 25.32 -2.26
C PRO A 90 -2.18 26.20 -3.49
N HIS A 91 -3.02 27.22 -3.65
CA HIS A 91 -2.88 28.19 -4.73
C HIS A 91 -1.48 28.83 -4.73
N GLY A 92 -0.78 28.78 -5.86
CA GLY A 92 0.57 29.31 -6.02
C GLY A 92 1.71 28.37 -5.61
N ALA A 93 1.43 27.14 -5.22
CA ALA A 93 2.47 26.14 -4.98
C ALA A 93 3.16 25.71 -6.29
N THR A 94 4.46 25.39 -6.21
CA THR A 94 5.23 24.89 -7.34
C THR A 94 4.80 23.47 -7.71
N THR A 95 4.55 23.23 -9.00
CA THR A 95 4.27 21.89 -9.52
C THR A 95 5.49 20.96 -9.35
N GLY A 96 5.26 19.70 -9.01
CA GLY A 96 6.30 18.66 -8.93
C GLY A 96 6.90 18.41 -7.53
N THR A 97 6.54 19.20 -6.52
CA THR A 97 6.99 19.01 -5.13
C THR A 97 5.91 18.47 -4.21
N SER A 98 4.74 18.16 -4.74
CA SER A 98 3.59 17.72 -3.96
C SER A 98 3.55 16.20 -3.84
N PRO A 99 3.05 15.65 -2.72
CA PRO A 99 2.71 14.23 -2.65
C PRO A 99 1.53 13.90 -3.56
N ASP A 100 1.31 12.62 -3.82
CA ASP A 100 0.19 12.14 -4.62
C ASP A 100 -1.15 12.28 -3.88
N PHE A 101 -1.19 11.93 -2.60
CA PHE A 101 -2.43 11.86 -1.81
C PHE A 101 -2.26 12.38 -0.39
N VAL A 102 -3.40 12.68 0.24
CA VAL A 102 -3.53 12.92 1.67
C VAL A 102 -4.54 11.95 2.27
N ILE A 103 -4.24 11.43 3.46
CA ILE A 103 -5.14 10.56 4.22
C ILE A 103 -6.14 11.44 4.99
N THR A 104 -7.43 11.23 4.77
CA THR A 104 -8.51 12.06 5.31
C THR A 104 -9.25 11.44 6.49
N SER A 105 -9.01 10.17 6.80
CA SER A 105 -9.63 9.46 7.92
C SER A 105 -8.69 8.47 8.63
N GLY A 106 -9.13 8.00 9.81
CA GLY A 106 -8.38 6.99 10.58
C GLY A 106 -7.16 7.54 11.32
N PRO A 107 -6.32 6.65 11.89
CA PRO A 107 -5.19 7.03 12.74
C PRO A 107 -4.07 7.80 12.01
N ASN A 108 -4.01 7.70 10.68
CA ASN A 108 -3.03 8.40 9.86
C ASN A 108 -3.60 9.66 9.20
N LYS A 109 -4.78 10.13 9.61
CA LYS A 109 -5.39 11.35 9.07
C LYS A 109 -4.38 12.51 9.10
N GLY A 110 -4.28 13.23 7.98
CA GLY A 110 -3.36 14.35 7.76
C GLY A 110 -2.01 13.94 7.19
N LYS A 111 -1.65 12.65 7.20
CA LYS A 111 -0.41 12.17 6.58
C LYS A 111 -0.54 12.05 5.07
N THR A 112 0.60 12.14 4.38
CA THR A 112 0.67 12.15 2.92
C THR A 112 1.26 10.87 2.34
N VAL A 113 0.89 10.56 1.09
CA VAL A 113 1.30 9.36 0.37
C VAL A 113 1.83 9.77 -1.00
N ASP A 114 2.95 9.19 -1.43
CA ASP A 114 3.54 9.43 -2.74
C ASP A 114 4.04 8.10 -3.32
N ALA A 115 3.43 7.62 -4.40
CA ALA A 115 3.55 6.26 -4.88
C ALA A 115 4.69 6.10 -5.89
N MET A 116 5.41 4.99 -5.78
CA MET A 116 6.52 4.65 -6.66
C MET A 116 6.24 3.41 -7.48
N TYR A 117 6.77 3.42 -8.71
CA TYR A 117 6.70 2.32 -9.67
C TYR A 117 5.27 1.88 -10.01
N THR A 118 4.29 2.76 -9.85
CA THR A 118 2.95 2.57 -10.41
C THR A 118 3.03 2.83 -11.92
N THR A 119 2.63 1.86 -12.74
CA THR A 119 2.68 2.01 -14.21
C THR A 119 1.30 2.30 -14.76
N ASP A 120 1.14 3.43 -15.46
CA ASP A 120 -0.17 3.99 -15.85
C ASP A 120 -1.07 3.01 -16.60
N LYS A 121 -0.50 2.15 -17.44
CA LYS A 121 -1.26 1.17 -18.23
C LYS A 121 -0.97 -0.28 -17.84
N LEU A 122 -0.07 -0.50 -16.88
CA LEU A 122 0.50 -1.83 -16.57
C LEU A 122 0.88 -2.60 -17.84
N SER A 123 1.26 -1.89 -18.90
CA SER A 123 1.58 -2.54 -20.15
C SER A 123 2.90 -3.27 -20.00
N GLN A 124 3.00 -4.47 -20.56
CA GLN A 124 4.25 -5.24 -20.49
C GLN A 124 5.44 -4.41 -21.01
N LYS A 125 5.21 -3.55 -22.01
CA LYS A 125 6.22 -2.63 -22.54
C LYS A 125 6.76 -1.63 -21.51
N GLU A 126 5.90 -1.04 -20.68
CA GLU A 126 6.32 -0.12 -19.62
C GLU A 126 7.09 -0.85 -18.53
N ILE A 127 6.60 -2.03 -18.13
CA ILE A 127 7.26 -2.90 -17.14
C ILE A 127 8.63 -3.35 -17.64
N ASP A 128 8.74 -3.79 -18.89
CA ASP A 128 10.00 -4.20 -19.51
C ASP A 128 10.96 -3.02 -19.62
N GLY A 129 10.46 -1.84 -20.01
CA GLY A 129 11.26 -0.62 -20.08
C GLY A 129 11.83 -0.20 -18.72
N LEU A 130 10.99 -0.20 -17.68
CA LEU A 130 11.41 0.04 -16.30
C LEU A 130 12.52 -0.92 -15.90
N ASN A 131 12.32 -2.22 -16.11
CA ASN A 131 13.26 -3.23 -15.65
C ASN A 131 14.57 -3.25 -16.44
N LYS A 132 14.52 -2.99 -17.75
CA LYS A 132 15.69 -2.99 -18.64
C LYS A 132 16.76 -1.98 -18.23
N PHE A 133 16.34 -0.81 -17.74
CA PHE A 133 17.25 0.29 -17.39
C PHE A 133 17.41 0.50 -15.89
N TYR A 134 16.75 -0.30 -15.06
CA TYR A 134 16.68 -0.11 -13.62
C TYR A 134 18.06 -0.05 -12.94
N GLU A 135 18.90 -1.07 -13.16
CA GLU A 135 20.22 -1.15 -12.54
C GLU A 135 21.12 0.03 -12.95
N LYS A 136 21.12 0.39 -14.24
CA LYS A 136 21.86 1.55 -14.73
C LYS A 136 21.40 2.83 -14.03
N ASN A 137 20.08 3.03 -13.94
CA ASN A 137 19.51 4.21 -13.28
C ASN A 137 19.84 4.26 -11.79
N MET A 138 19.93 3.12 -11.10
CA MET A 138 20.28 3.06 -9.68
C MET A 138 21.78 3.20 -9.40
N THR A 139 22.63 2.87 -10.38
CA THR A 139 24.09 2.87 -10.21
C THR A 139 24.71 4.19 -10.62
N SER A 140 24.34 4.71 -11.80
CA SER A 140 24.96 5.88 -12.42
C SER A 140 23.97 6.90 -12.98
N GLY A 141 22.67 6.62 -12.89
CA GLY A 141 21.61 7.59 -13.20
C GLY A 141 21.01 8.24 -11.95
N SER A 142 19.83 8.82 -12.10
CA SER A 142 19.10 9.55 -11.05
C SER A 142 18.15 8.68 -10.21
N GLY A 143 18.23 7.35 -10.31
CA GLY A 143 17.26 6.45 -9.64
C GLY A 143 17.21 6.63 -8.12
N LYS A 144 18.37 6.88 -7.51
CA LYS A 144 18.47 7.18 -6.06
C LYS A 144 17.88 8.54 -5.71
N ASP A 145 18.08 9.55 -6.55
CA ASP A 145 17.56 10.90 -6.37
C ASP A 145 16.03 10.88 -6.44
N VAL A 146 15.46 10.17 -7.41
CA VAL A 146 14.01 9.98 -7.51
C VAL A 146 13.43 9.36 -6.23
N ILE A 147 14.07 8.32 -5.69
CA ILE A 147 13.63 7.72 -4.42
C ILE A 147 13.70 8.74 -3.27
N GLN A 148 14.76 9.55 -3.20
CA GLN A 148 14.88 10.59 -2.17
C GLN A 148 13.79 11.66 -2.31
N ASP A 149 13.47 12.07 -3.54
CA ASP A 149 12.41 13.04 -3.81
C ASP A 149 11.07 12.57 -3.26
N HIS A 150 10.68 11.32 -3.49
CA HIS A 150 9.45 10.76 -2.92
C HIS A 150 9.50 10.69 -1.38
N LEU A 151 10.63 10.26 -0.82
CA LEU A 151 10.84 10.20 0.64
C LEU A 151 10.78 11.58 1.33
N MET A 152 11.12 12.66 0.61
CA MET A 152 11.02 14.03 1.12
C MET A 152 9.58 14.56 1.10
N LYS A 153 8.77 14.15 0.12
CA LYS A 153 7.42 14.71 -0.11
C LYS A 153 6.34 14.05 0.74
N ALA A 154 6.53 12.79 1.14
CA ALA A 154 5.48 12.01 1.79
C ALA A 154 5.86 11.38 3.14
N ASP A 155 4.84 11.09 3.93
CA ASP A 155 4.95 10.28 5.15
C ASP A 155 4.98 8.78 4.85
N PHE A 156 4.28 8.37 3.78
CA PHE A 156 4.30 7.00 3.28
C PHE A 156 4.66 6.97 1.80
N VAL A 157 5.56 6.07 1.44
CA VAL A 157 5.99 5.86 0.05
C VAL A 157 5.72 4.40 -0.33
N PRO A 158 4.53 4.11 -0.88
CA PRO A 158 4.22 2.79 -1.39
C PRO A 158 5.03 2.48 -2.63
N VAL A 159 5.56 1.27 -2.70
CA VAL A 159 6.40 0.82 -3.82
C VAL A 159 5.80 -0.45 -4.39
N ASP A 160 5.33 -0.39 -5.63
CA ASP A 160 4.76 -1.55 -6.29
C ASP A 160 5.86 -2.52 -6.75
N PHE A 161 6.11 -3.57 -5.97
CA PHE A 161 7.14 -4.55 -6.31
C PHE A 161 6.70 -5.52 -7.40
N ARG A 162 5.40 -5.59 -7.71
CA ARG A 162 4.87 -6.52 -8.73
C ARG A 162 5.36 -6.17 -10.12
N VAL A 163 5.76 -4.92 -10.35
CA VAL A 163 6.32 -4.46 -11.62
C VAL A 163 7.84 -4.55 -11.71
N LEU A 164 8.52 -4.94 -10.62
CA LEU A 164 9.97 -5.12 -10.61
C LEU A 164 10.33 -6.60 -10.69
N THR A 165 11.32 -6.93 -11.52
CA THR A 165 11.94 -8.26 -11.51
C THR A 165 12.61 -8.53 -10.16
N PRO A 166 12.78 -9.81 -9.76
CA PRO A 166 13.46 -10.14 -8.50
C PRO A 166 14.88 -9.55 -8.38
N ALA A 167 15.60 -9.40 -9.49
CA ALA A 167 16.91 -8.74 -9.50
C ALA A 167 16.80 -7.26 -9.13
N ASN A 168 15.85 -6.54 -9.73
CA ASN A 168 15.63 -5.12 -9.47
C ASN A 168 15.04 -4.85 -8.09
N GLN A 169 14.16 -5.73 -7.58
CA GLN A 169 13.72 -5.68 -6.18
C GLN A 169 14.92 -5.75 -5.22
N ARG A 170 15.91 -6.62 -5.49
CA ARG A 170 17.12 -6.72 -4.66
C ARG A 170 17.95 -5.43 -4.71
N ILE A 171 18.10 -4.82 -5.88
CA ILE A 171 18.81 -3.54 -6.04
C ILE A 171 18.13 -2.45 -5.20
N PHE A 172 16.80 -2.34 -5.30
CA PHE A 172 16.02 -1.40 -4.50
C PHE A 172 16.23 -1.63 -3.00
N MET A 173 16.05 -2.87 -2.54
CA MET A 173 16.17 -3.23 -1.13
C MET A 173 17.57 -2.96 -0.58
N ASN A 174 18.61 -3.25 -1.36
CA ASN A 174 20.00 -2.96 -0.97
C ASN A 174 20.22 -1.47 -0.76
N TYR A 175 19.64 -0.62 -1.60
CA TYR A 175 19.71 0.83 -1.41
C TYR A 175 18.90 1.29 -0.18
N ILE A 176 17.66 0.85 -0.02
CA ILE A 176 16.82 1.26 1.13
C ILE A 176 17.49 0.91 2.47
N LYS A 177 18.17 -0.24 2.56
CA LYS A 177 18.91 -0.64 3.77
C LYS A 177 20.05 0.30 4.15
N THR A 178 20.56 1.12 3.22
CA THR A 178 21.59 2.13 3.51
C THR A 178 21.01 3.44 4.05
N LEU A 179 19.70 3.64 3.97
CA LEU A 179 19.05 4.88 4.38
C LEU A 179 18.85 4.96 5.90
N PRO A 180 18.68 6.16 6.48
CA PRO A 180 18.29 6.30 7.87
C PRO A 180 16.96 5.59 8.17
N LYS A 181 16.81 5.07 9.40
CA LYS A 181 15.61 4.33 9.81
C LYS A 181 14.32 5.13 9.62
N SER A 182 14.38 6.45 9.85
CA SER A 182 13.26 7.37 9.62
C SER A 182 12.78 7.41 8.17
N GLN A 183 13.67 7.20 7.20
CA GLN A 183 13.30 7.08 5.78
C GLN A 183 12.84 5.66 5.46
N GLN A 184 13.51 4.64 5.99
CA GLN A 184 13.10 3.24 5.81
C GLN A 184 11.66 2.99 6.28
N ASP A 185 11.25 3.63 7.40
CA ASP A 185 9.91 3.48 7.96
C ASP A 185 8.80 4.13 7.13
N LYS A 186 9.14 5.02 6.19
CA LYS A 186 8.17 5.58 5.23
C LYS A 186 7.82 4.60 4.13
N ILE A 187 8.73 3.69 3.77
CA ILE A 187 8.52 2.74 2.67
C ILE A 187 7.46 1.71 3.04
N ILE A 188 6.54 1.44 2.11
CA ILE A 188 5.59 0.32 2.19
C ILE A 188 5.70 -0.50 0.89
N ILE A 189 6.18 -1.73 0.99
CA ILE A 189 6.28 -2.64 -0.15
C ILE A 189 4.90 -3.23 -0.45
N MET A 190 4.45 -3.13 -1.69
CA MET A 190 3.20 -3.73 -2.16
C MET A 190 3.50 -4.99 -2.95
N ARG A 191 2.88 -6.12 -2.57
CA ARG A 191 3.07 -7.43 -3.20
C ARG A 191 1.77 -8.07 -3.61
#